data_AF-A0A8J6I1F9-F1
#
_entry.id   AF-A0A8J6I1F9-F1
#
_cell.length_a   1.000
_cell.length_b   1.000
_cell.length_c   1.000
_cell.angle_alpha   90.00
_cell.angle_beta   90.00
_cell.angle_gamma   90.00
#
_symmetry.space_group_name_H-M   'P 1'
#
loop_
_entity.id
_entity.type
_entity.pdbx_description
1 polymer ?
#
loop_
_entity_poly.entity_id
_entity_poly.type
_entity_poly.pdbx_seq_one_letter_code
_entity_poly.pdbx_strand_id
1 'polypeptide(L)'
;MKEANQEEQLTAPQGRVLKLILSWLREHDFSEDKYQQAKAIWLRYLKRIESRTQPSFANTRLWAAAVLYTLGLQGGYESLTGPRLAAAFGVSPTSIHNRGVEILRTLAGTARQGDNLVKLHRFFPSEKAAKAFHELIVFTQHSEEWMNYVATVFEEFILWEKAALSFDLLLELLLFTTCDRVLPEGKSIITLYLERNRDLGGEERTFLECLAASRFGIFQVTFAEKDGQVRFNDLFRGDEVPVALGGIIAPPDSFMMGRIMPHSPGKDGFWRPVIFLTALEEPMVAALETEAKKWFWQYSVAHKGWATEESFIRENGYRFLRWYLENITAGTAR
;
A
#
# COMPACT_ATOMS: atom_id res chain seq x y z
N MET A 1 -26.90 21.17 -21.77
CA MET A 1 -26.94 22.62 -21.46
C MET A 1 -26.52 22.82 -20.01
N LYS A 2 -25.60 23.78 -19.75
CA LYS A 2 -24.95 24.18 -18.48
C LYS A 2 -23.59 23.54 -18.09
N GLU A 3 -22.55 23.80 -18.88
CA GLU A 3 -21.15 23.88 -18.38
C GLU A 3 -20.61 25.33 -18.36
N ALA A 4 -21.36 26.29 -18.90
CA ALA A 4 -20.94 27.68 -19.06
C ALA A 4 -20.92 28.53 -17.75
N ASN A 5 -21.35 27.99 -16.61
CA ASN A 5 -21.56 28.79 -15.38
C ASN A 5 -20.46 28.67 -14.31
N GLN A 6 -19.44 27.83 -14.50
CA GLN A 6 -18.40 27.59 -13.46
C GLN A 6 -17.18 28.51 -13.57
N GLU A 7 -16.89 29.05 -14.77
CA GLU A 7 -15.78 30.00 -14.94
C GLU A 7 -16.05 31.35 -14.26
N GLU A 8 -17.32 31.76 -14.15
CA GLU A 8 -17.75 33.02 -13.54
C GLU A 8 -17.62 33.06 -12.00
N GLN A 9 -17.38 31.92 -11.34
CA GLN A 9 -17.29 31.82 -9.87
C GLN A 9 -15.85 31.64 -9.35
N LEU A 10 -14.84 31.69 -10.22
CA LEU A 10 -13.44 31.51 -9.82
C LEU A 10 -12.88 32.75 -9.13
N THR A 11 -12.15 32.54 -8.03
CA THR A 11 -11.31 33.59 -7.45
C THR A 11 -10.18 33.99 -8.41
N ALA A 12 -9.63 35.19 -8.28
CA ALA A 12 -8.55 35.68 -9.15
C ALA A 12 -7.33 34.72 -9.23
N PRO A 13 -6.84 34.10 -8.13
CA PRO A 13 -5.80 33.08 -8.22
C PRO A 13 -6.23 31.83 -9.01
N GLN A 14 -7.46 31.37 -8.83
CA GLN A 14 -7.97 30.16 -9.51
C GLN A 14 -8.13 30.37 -11.01
N GLY A 15 -8.64 31.54 -11.42
CA GLY A 15 -8.74 31.92 -12.83
C GLY A 15 -7.36 32.05 -13.49
N ARG A 16 -6.36 32.56 -12.75
CA ARG A 16 -4.97 32.63 -13.24
C ARG A 16 -4.36 31.25 -13.50
N VAL A 17 -4.62 30.28 -12.62
CA VAL A 17 -4.20 28.88 -12.84
C VAL A 17 -4.82 28.31 -14.10
N LEU A 18 -6.14 28.45 -14.28
CA LEU A 18 -6.84 27.95 -15.47
C LEU A 18 -6.29 28.59 -16.75
N LYS A 19 -6.06 29.90 -16.75
CA LYS A 19 -5.47 30.60 -17.90
C LYS A 19 -4.09 30.05 -18.25
N LEU A 20 -3.22 29.81 -17.27
CA LEU A 20 -1.89 29.26 -17.49
C LEU A 20 -1.94 27.85 -18.10
N ILE A 21 -2.85 27.00 -17.64
CA ILE A 21 -3.05 25.64 -18.17
C ILE A 21 -3.44 25.70 -19.65
N LEU A 22 -4.44 26.50 -19.99
CA LEU A 22 -4.97 26.58 -21.37
C LEU A 22 -3.99 27.27 -22.32
N SER A 23 -3.27 28.31 -21.86
CA SER A 23 -2.21 28.97 -22.63
C SER A 23 -1.08 27.99 -22.97
N TRP A 24 -0.62 27.22 -21.99
CA TRP A 24 0.49 26.28 -22.20
C TRP A 24 0.12 25.17 -23.19
N LEU A 25 -1.09 24.60 -23.07
CA LEU A 25 -1.59 23.59 -24.02
C LEU A 25 -1.69 24.13 -25.46
N ARG A 26 -2.02 25.42 -25.61
CA ARG A 26 -2.05 26.11 -26.91
C ARG A 26 -0.69 26.34 -27.51
N GLU A 27 0.28 26.75 -26.70
CA GLU A 27 1.64 26.96 -27.17
C GLU A 27 2.32 25.65 -27.60
N HIS A 28 1.76 24.49 -27.24
CA HIS A 28 2.32 23.16 -27.49
C HIS A 28 1.40 22.30 -28.37
N ASP A 29 0.47 22.91 -29.12
CA ASP A 29 -0.39 22.29 -30.14
C ASP A 29 -1.17 21.03 -29.67
N PHE A 30 -1.61 21.01 -28.41
CA PHE A 30 -2.49 19.94 -27.92
C PHE A 30 -3.89 20.02 -28.57
N SER A 31 -4.60 18.90 -28.66
CA SER A 31 -5.96 18.87 -29.21
C SER A 31 -7.00 19.47 -28.27
N GLU A 32 -8.13 19.97 -28.79
CA GLU A 32 -9.22 20.56 -28.00
C GLU A 32 -9.74 19.63 -26.88
N ASP A 33 -9.75 18.31 -27.12
CA ASP A 33 -10.04 17.29 -26.09
C ASP A 33 -9.18 17.47 -24.83
N LYS A 34 -7.90 17.82 -24.98
CA LYS A 34 -6.96 18.03 -23.88
C LYS A 34 -7.19 19.32 -23.12
N TYR A 35 -7.68 20.36 -23.79
CA TYR A 35 -8.13 21.56 -23.11
C TYR A 35 -9.30 21.23 -22.19
N GLN A 36 -10.29 20.49 -22.69
CA GLN A 36 -11.45 20.12 -21.92
C GLN A 36 -11.09 19.20 -20.75
N GLN A 37 -10.19 18.24 -20.95
CA GLN A 37 -9.71 17.36 -19.87
C GLN A 37 -8.94 18.14 -18.79
N ALA A 38 -8.00 19.01 -19.16
CA ALA A 38 -7.23 19.80 -18.21
C ALA A 38 -8.13 20.78 -17.42
N LYS A 39 -9.07 21.42 -18.12
CA LYS A 39 -10.10 22.28 -17.53
C LYS A 39 -10.98 21.49 -16.56
N ALA A 40 -11.43 20.29 -16.95
CA ALA A 40 -12.24 19.44 -16.10
C ALA A 40 -11.50 19.00 -14.83
N ILE A 41 -10.22 18.63 -14.92
CA ILE A 41 -9.36 18.31 -13.75
C ILE A 41 -9.36 19.49 -12.78
N TRP A 42 -9.09 20.69 -13.28
CA TRP A 42 -9.00 21.88 -12.43
C TRP A 42 -10.33 22.25 -11.78
N LEU A 43 -11.42 22.33 -12.55
CA LEU A 43 -12.73 22.72 -12.03
C LEU A 43 -13.30 21.67 -11.06
N ARG A 44 -13.12 20.38 -11.35
CA ARG A 44 -13.54 19.31 -10.42
C ARG A 44 -12.75 19.36 -9.11
N TYR A 45 -11.47 19.72 -9.16
CA TYR A 45 -10.62 19.82 -7.98
C TYR A 45 -11.12 20.96 -7.08
N LEU A 46 -11.36 22.13 -7.65
CA LEU A 46 -11.91 23.30 -6.94
C LEU A 46 -13.25 22.98 -6.27
N LYS A 47 -14.17 22.34 -7.00
CA LYS A 47 -15.47 21.92 -6.46
C LYS A 47 -15.36 20.98 -5.25
N ARG A 48 -14.33 20.13 -5.20
CA ARG A 48 -14.12 19.18 -4.08
C ARG A 48 -13.56 19.87 -2.84
N ILE A 49 -12.65 20.82 -3.01
CA ILE A 49 -12.00 21.53 -1.89
C ILE A 49 -12.83 22.69 -1.34
N GLU A 50 -13.86 23.16 -2.03
CA GLU A 50 -14.81 24.15 -1.50
C GLU A 50 -15.48 23.68 -0.20
N SER A 51 -15.53 22.36 0.03
CA SER A 51 -16.03 21.73 1.26
C SER A 51 -14.98 21.55 2.37
N ARG A 52 -13.72 21.96 2.14
CA ARG A 52 -12.57 21.79 3.06
C ARG A 52 -11.75 23.09 3.16
N THR A 53 -10.75 23.13 4.04
CA THR A 53 -9.84 24.27 4.19
C THR A 53 -9.16 24.59 2.85
N GLN A 54 -9.47 25.75 2.26
CA GLN A 54 -8.99 26.12 0.92
C GLN A 54 -7.46 26.39 0.91
N PRO A 55 -6.69 25.80 -0.03
CA PRO A 55 -5.30 26.16 -0.24
C PRO A 55 -5.17 27.63 -0.68
N SER A 56 -4.09 28.32 -0.32
CA SER A 56 -3.92 29.74 -0.62
C SER A 56 -3.69 30.08 -2.11
N PHE A 57 -3.57 29.08 -3.00
CA PHE A 57 -3.28 29.21 -4.44
C PHE A 57 -2.20 30.25 -4.83
N ALA A 58 -1.33 30.61 -3.89
CA ALA A 58 -0.41 31.74 -4.04
C ALA A 58 0.60 31.50 -5.16
N ASN A 59 1.07 30.26 -5.32
CA ASN A 59 1.94 29.86 -6.42
C ASN A 59 1.13 29.29 -7.60
N THR A 60 0.58 30.17 -8.42
CA THR A 60 -0.26 29.81 -9.57
C THR A 60 0.47 28.96 -10.62
N ARG A 61 1.77 29.18 -10.80
CA ARG A 61 2.62 28.39 -11.73
C ARG A 61 2.74 26.93 -11.27
N LEU A 62 2.94 26.72 -9.98
CA LEU A 62 3.00 25.36 -9.41
C LEU A 62 1.68 24.60 -9.62
N TRP A 63 0.54 25.24 -9.35
CA TRP A 63 -0.76 24.62 -9.53
C TRP A 63 -1.07 24.32 -11.00
N ALA A 64 -0.72 25.22 -11.93
CA ALA A 64 -0.87 24.98 -13.35
C ALA A 64 -0.02 23.79 -13.82
N ALA A 65 1.27 23.75 -13.43
CA ALA A 65 2.16 22.64 -13.73
C ALA A 65 1.66 21.31 -13.13
N ALA A 66 1.10 21.33 -11.92
CA ALA A 66 0.55 20.14 -11.27
C ALA A 66 -0.70 19.58 -11.98
N VAL A 67 -1.57 20.44 -12.51
CA VAL A 67 -2.73 20.00 -13.33
C VAL A 67 -2.26 19.38 -14.64
N LEU A 68 -1.29 20.01 -15.33
CA LEU A 68 -0.72 19.46 -16.57
C LEU A 68 0.01 18.13 -16.33
N TYR A 69 0.73 18.01 -15.21
CA TYR A 69 1.35 16.77 -14.80
C TYR A 69 0.30 15.67 -14.53
N THR A 70 -0.81 16.03 -13.90
CA THR A 70 -1.94 15.12 -13.67
C THR A 70 -2.56 14.63 -14.97
N LEU A 71 -2.76 15.53 -15.95
CA LEU A 71 -3.19 15.16 -17.29
C LEU A 71 -2.20 14.20 -17.97
N GLY A 72 -0.90 14.47 -17.81
CA GLY A 72 0.19 13.60 -18.27
C GLY A 72 0.11 12.18 -17.73
N LEU A 73 -0.11 12.04 -16.42
CA LEU A 73 -0.26 10.74 -15.76
C LEU A 73 -1.50 9.98 -16.21
N GLN A 74 -2.63 10.66 -16.42
CA GLN A 74 -3.89 10.01 -16.82
C GLN A 74 -3.89 9.52 -18.27
N GLY A 75 -3.16 10.18 -19.16
CA GLY A 75 -3.16 9.84 -20.60
C GLY A 75 -1.83 9.33 -21.16
N GLY A 76 -0.81 9.12 -20.32
CA GLY A 76 0.48 8.53 -20.75
C GLY A 76 1.32 9.46 -21.63
N TYR A 77 1.28 10.77 -21.41
CA TYR A 77 1.94 11.74 -22.30
C TYR A 77 3.40 12.01 -21.89
N GLU A 78 4.35 11.57 -22.73
CA GLU A 78 5.79 11.77 -22.53
C GLU A 78 6.23 13.25 -22.53
N SER A 79 5.40 14.14 -23.06
CA SER A 79 5.63 15.59 -23.06
C SER A 79 5.25 16.27 -21.74
N LEU A 80 4.46 15.62 -20.88
CA LEU A 80 3.90 16.17 -19.65
C LEU A 80 4.55 15.59 -18.39
N THR A 81 5.88 15.45 -18.41
CA THR A 81 6.64 14.91 -17.27
C THR A 81 7.04 16.00 -16.27
N GLY A 82 7.22 15.60 -15.00
CA GLY A 82 7.62 16.50 -13.91
C GLY A 82 8.86 17.35 -14.22
N PRO A 83 9.97 16.79 -14.76
CA PRO A 83 11.14 17.58 -15.13
C PRO A 83 10.90 18.62 -16.23
N ARG A 84 10.11 18.28 -17.26
CA ARG A 84 9.81 19.21 -18.37
C ARG A 84 8.92 20.35 -17.92
N LEU A 85 7.88 20.03 -17.14
CA LEU A 85 6.98 21.04 -16.57
C LEU A 85 7.68 21.91 -15.52
N ALA A 86 8.60 21.35 -14.74
CA ALA A 86 9.43 22.10 -13.79
C ALA A 86 10.26 23.19 -14.50
N ALA A 87 10.92 22.83 -15.60
CA ALA A 87 11.68 23.76 -16.42
C ALA A 87 10.78 24.85 -17.04
N ALA A 88 9.62 24.47 -17.58
CA ALA A 88 8.70 25.41 -18.23
C ALA A 88 8.04 26.40 -17.26
N PHE A 89 7.71 25.96 -16.04
CA PHE A 89 6.98 26.78 -15.06
C PHE A 89 7.89 27.41 -13.98
N GLY A 90 9.18 27.07 -13.96
CA GLY A 90 10.15 27.61 -13.01
C GLY A 90 9.86 27.18 -11.56
N VAL A 91 9.48 25.91 -11.36
CA VAL A 91 9.14 25.32 -10.06
C VAL A 91 9.81 23.97 -9.90
N SER A 92 9.89 23.42 -8.68
CA SER A 92 10.58 22.14 -8.47
C SER A 92 9.75 20.92 -8.92
N PRO A 93 10.36 19.88 -9.53
CA PRO A 93 9.67 18.66 -9.94
C PRO A 93 8.96 17.96 -8.77
N THR A 94 9.60 17.95 -7.59
CA THR A 94 9.03 17.37 -6.36
C THR A 94 7.76 18.09 -5.93
N SER A 95 7.73 19.43 -6.03
CA SER A 95 6.53 20.20 -5.69
C SER A 95 5.39 19.92 -6.67
N ILE A 96 5.71 19.82 -7.97
CA ILE A 96 4.73 19.45 -9.01
C ILE A 96 4.15 18.07 -8.71
N HIS A 97 5.01 17.08 -8.44
CA HIS A 97 4.57 15.73 -8.12
C HIS A 97 3.66 15.71 -6.89
N ASN A 98 4.07 16.33 -5.79
CA ASN A 98 3.29 16.37 -4.54
C ASN A 98 1.91 17.00 -4.76
N ARG A 99 1.83 18.11 -5.51
CA ARG A 99 0.54 18.77 -5.82
C ARG A 99 -0.28 18.00 -6.84
N GLY A 100 0.33 17.35 -7.82
CA GLY A 100 -0.38 16.49 -8.77
C GLY A 100 -1.00 15.28 -8.10
N VAL A 101 -0.25 14.65 -7.18
CA VAL A 101 -0.76 13.56 -6.34
C VAL A 101 -1.90 14.04 -5.44
N GLU A 102 -1.80 15.23 -4.84
CA GLU A 102 -2.90 15.84 -4.06
C GLU A 102 -4.16 16.06 -4.91
N ILE A 103 -4.02 16.59 -6.13
CA ILE A 103 -5.12 16.80 -7.07
C ILE A 103 -5.77 15.45 -7.41
N LEU A 104 -4.98 14.45 -7.80
CA LEU A 104 -5.47 13.10 -8.10
C LEU A 104 -6.23 12.49 -6.92
N ARG A 105 -5.65 12.54 -5.71
CA ARG A 105 -6.30 12.06 -4.47
C ARG A 105 -7.62 12.76 -4.18
N THR A 106 -7.67 14.07 -4.39
CA THR A 106 -8.86 14.89 -4.15
C THR A 106 -9.96 14.61 -5.19
N LEU A 107 -9.57 14.40 -6.45
CA LEU A 107 -10.48 14.13 -7.56
C LEU A 107 -11.05 12.71 -7.54
N ALA A 108 -10.26 11.74 -7.11
CA ALA A 108 -10.69 10.35 -6.91
C ALA A 108 -11.80 10.22 -5.85
N GLY A 109 -12.02 11.26 -5.04
CA GLY A 109 -13.16 11.34 -4.12
C GLY A 109 -13.18 10.19 -3.14
N THR A 110 -12.25 10.17 -2.17
CA THR A 110 -12.23 9.20 -1.06
C THR A 110 -12.60 7.78 -1.46
N ALA A 111 -11.89 7.22 -2.44
CA ALA A 111 -11.35 5.89 -2.21
C ALA A 111 -9.97 6.17 -1.60
N ARG A 112 -9.82 6.00 -0.28
CA ARG A 112 -8.48 5.92 0.27
C ARG A 112 -7.87 4.71 -0.43
N GLN A 113 -6.92 4.95 -1.34
CA GLN A 113 -5.84 3.98 -1.48
C GLN A 113 -5.40 3.71 -0.06
N GLY A 114 -5.51 2.46 0.36
CA GLY A 114 -5.18 2.07 1.71
C GLY A 114 -3.69 2.33 1.93
N ASP A 115 -3.35 3.58 2.30
CA ASP A 115 -2.00 4.01 2.60
C ASP A 115 -1.49 3.01 3.65
N ASN A 116 -0.43 2.28 3.30
CA ASN A 116 0.25 1.42 4.26
C ASN A 116 0.55 2.29 5.49
N LEU A 117 -0.12 1.98 6.60
CA LEU A 117 -0.12 2.82 7.79
C LEU A 117 1.25 2.76 8.47
N VAL A 118 2.11 1.82 8.07
CA VAL A 118 3.49 1.70 8.53
C VAL A 118 4.45 1.96 7.39
N LYS A 119 5.19 3.06 7.51
CA LYS A 119 6.33 3.34 6.64
C LYS A 119 7.50 2.43 6.99
N LEU A 120 8.15 1.89 5.96
CA LEU A 120 9.22 0.90 6.05
C LEU A 120 10.43 1.29 6.92
N HIS A 121 10.69 2.59 7.13
CA HIS A 121 11.72 3.07 8.07
C HIS A 121 11.48 2.67 9.53
N ARG A 122 10.31 2.09 9.87
CA ARG A 122 9.98 1.58 11.21
C ARG A 122 10.09 0.06 11.33
N PHE A 123 10.42 -0.64 10.25
CA PHE A 123 10.50 -2.10 10.23
C PHE A 123 11.70 -2.59 11.05
N PHE A 124 12.91 -2.15 10.66
CA PHE A 124 14.17 -2.47 11.35
C PHE A 124 14.40 -1.53 12.54
N PRO A 125 14.54 -2.06 13.78
CA PRO A 125 14.85 -1.24 14.94
C PRO A 125 16.31 -0.76 14.98
N SER A 126 17.21 -1.38 14.20
CA SER A 126 18.64 -1.05 14.15
C SER A 126 19.33 -1.62 12.91
N GLU A 127 20.58 -1.20 12.68
CA GLU A 127 21.44 -1.76 11.63
C GLU A 127 21.76 -3.25 11.87
N LYS A 128 21.90 -3.67 13.13
CA LYS A 128 22.13 -5.08 13.48
C LYS A 128 20.93 -5.95 13.12
N ALA A 129 19.71 -5.49 13.41
CA ALA A 129 18.50 -6.18 12.99
C ALA A 129 18.36 -6.27 11.47
N ALA A 130 18.70 -5.20 10.75
CA ALA A 130 18.72 -5.20 9.28
C ALA A 130 19.76 -6.20 8.72
N LYS A 131 20.95 -6.24 9.32
CA LYS A 131 22.01 -7.19 8.95
C LYS A 131 21.57 -8.64 9.21
N ALA A 132 21.00 -8.93 10.38
CA ALA A 132 20.51 -10.26 10.72
C ALA A 132 19.42 -10.75 9.77
N PHE A 133 18.51 -9.85 9.34
CA PHE A 133 17.51 -10.17 8.32
C PHE A 133 18.14 -10.44 6.95
N HIS A 134 19.14 -9.65 6.55
CA HIS A 134 19.87 -9.88 5.32
C HIS A 134 20.59 -11.24 5.33
N GLU A 135 21.24 -11.60 6.44
CA GLU A 135 21.90 -12.91 6.61
C GLU A 135 20.89 -14.07 6.55
N LEU A 136 19.69 -13.90 7.11
CA LEU A 136 18.59 -14.87 6.95
C LEU A 136 18.18 -15.04 5.47
N ILE A 137 18.06 -13.94 4.71
CA ILE A 137 17.75 -14.00 3.28
C ILE A 137 18.86 -14.76 2.53
N VAL A 138 20.12 -14.41 2.78
CA VAL A 138 21.28 -15.07 2.17
C VAL A 138 21.27 -16.56 2.50
N PHE A 139 21.02 -16.93 3.76
CA PHE A 139 20.91 -18.32 4.18
C PHE A 139 19.79 -19.06 3.44
N THR A 140 18.62 -18.42 3.30
CA THR A 140 17.47 -18.97 2.57
C THR A 140 17.82 -19.24 1.10
N GLN A 141 18.57 -18.34 0.46
CA GLN A 141 19.01 -18.49 -0.92
C GLN A 141 20.05 -19.59 -1.12
N HIS A 142 20.90 -19.88 -0.13
CA HIS A 142 21.96 -20.89 -0.24
C HIS A 142 21.55 -22.27 0.29
N SER A 143 20.36 -22.41 0.86
CA SER A 143 19.81 -23.70 1.28
C SER A 143 19.21 -24.42 0.07
N GLU A 144 19.76 -25.56 -0.35
CA GLU A 144 19.31 -26.29 -1.55
C GLU A 144 17.80 -26.60 -1.54
N GLU A 145 17.27 -27.02 -0.39
CA GLU A 145 15.85 -27.34 -0.21
C GLU A 145 14.95 -26.09 -0.35
N TRP A 146 15.42 -24.95 0.16
CA TRP A 146 14.65 -23.71 0.13
C TRP A 146 14.86 -22.91 -1.15
N MET A 147 16.01 -23.00 -1.81
CA MET A 147 16.33 -22.27 -3.05
C MET A 147 15.35 -22.64 -4.17
N ASN A 148 15.08 -23.93 -4.37
CA ASN A 148 14.12 -24.40 -5.38
C ASN A 148 12.70 -23.89 -5.09
N TYR A 149 12.35 -23.81 -3.81
CA TYR A 149 11.06 -23.30 -3.37
C TYR A 149 10.94 -21.78 -3.56
N VAL A 150 11.96 -21.02 -3.14
CA VAL A 150 12.05 -19.56 -3.35
C VAL A 150 11.93 -19.24 -4.83
N ALA A 151 12.63 -19.98 -5.69
CA ALA A 151 12.53 -19.84 -7.14
C ALA A 151 11.07 -20.02 -7.59
N THR A 152 10.41 -21.12 -7.22
CA THR A 152 9.00 -21.39 -7.59
C THR A 152 8.05 -20.27 -7.14
N VAL A 153 8.20 -19.77 -5.92
CA VAL A 153 7.41 -18.65 -5.39
C VAL A 153 7.69 -17.38 -6.20
N PHE A 154 8.96 -17.03 -6.43
CA PHE A 154 9.29 -15.85 -7.21
C PHE A 154 8.81 -15.98 -8.67
N GLU A 155 8.83 -17.16 -9.26
CA GLU A 155 8.26 -17.41 -10.59
C GLU A 155 6.74 -17.21 -10.60
N GLU A 156 6.03 -17.75 -9.63
CA GLU A 156 4.57 -17.62 -9.52
C GLU A 156 4.13 -16.17 -9.23
N PHE A 157 4.90 -15.45 -8.41
CA PHE A 157 4.51 -14.14 -7.91
C PHE A 157 5.12 -12.96 -8.68
N ILE A 158 6.29 -13.11 -9.30
CA ILE A 158 7.02 -12.01 -9.96
C ILE A 158 7.07 -12.16 -11.48
N LEU A 159 7.29 -13.36 -12.04
CA LEU A 159 7.53 -13.49 -13.49
C LEU A 159 6.31 -13.13 -14.36
N TRP A 160 5.10 -13.14 -13.79
CA TRP A 160 3.86 -12.81 -14.49
C TRP A 160 3.41 -11.35 -14.30
N GLU A 161 4.21 -10.53 -13.62
CA GLU A 161 3.88 -9.15 -13.32
C GLU A 161 3.96 -8.24 -14.55
N LYS A 162 2.90 -7.46 -14.79
CA LYS A 162 2.88 -6.41 -15.83
C LYS A 162 3.51 -5.10 -15.36
N ALA A 163 3.68 -4.91 -14.05
CA ALA A 163 4.25 -3.72 -13.44
C ALA A 163 5.22 -4.10 -12.31
N ALA A 164 6.20 -3.23 -12.03
CA ALA A 164 7.14 -3.48 -10.94
C ALA A 164 6.41 -3.48 -9.58
N LEU A 165 6.66 -4.52 -8.77
CA LEU A 165 6.15 -4.61 -7.39
C LEU A 165 6.66 -3.45 -6.54
N SER A 166 5.83 -2.95 -5.64
CA SER A 166 6.26 -1.96 -4.65
C SER A 166 7.31 -2.55 -3.72
N PHE A 167 8.17 -1.71 -3.16
CA PHE A 167 9.22 -2.17 -2.25
C PHE A 167 8.64 -2.85 -0.99
N ASP A 168 7.51 -2.34 -0.50
CA ASP A 168 6.77 -2.99 0.59
C ASP A 168 6.39 -4.42 0.16
N LEU A 169 5.87 -4.62 -1.07
CA LEU A 169 5.33 -5.91 -1.56
C LEU A 169 6.42 -6.96 -1.72
N LEU A 170 7.60 -6.51 -2.13
CA LEU A 170 8.80 -7.34 -2.17
C LEU A 170 9.21 -7.76 -0.76
N LEU A 171 9.16 -6.83 0.21
CA LEU A 171 9.48 -7.16 1.59
C LEU A 171 8.48 -8.16 2.19
N GLU A 172 7.18 -8.01 1.94
CA GLU A 172 6.18 -8.99 2.40
C GLU A 172 6.35 -10.35 1.72
N LEU A 173 6.74 -10.40 0.44
CA LEU A 173 7.07 -11.67 -0.22
C LEU A 173 8.25 -12.37 0.44
N LEU A 174 9.28 -11.60 0.83
CA LEU A 174 10.42 -12.12 1.58
C LEU A 174 10.00 -12.61 2.97
N LEU A 175 9.13 -11.89 3.67
CA LEU A 175 8.60 -12.31 4.98
C LEU A 175 7.73 -13.57 4.86
N PHE A 176 6.85 -13.64 3.88
CA PHE A 176 6.07 -14.83 3.57
C PHE A 176 6.98 -16.05 3.36
N THR A 177 8.00 -15.89 2.52
CA THR A 177 8.95 -16.96 2.19
C THR A 177 9.76 -17.39 3.41
N THR A 178 10.20 -16.43 4.24
CA THR A 178 11.11 -16.70 5.35
C THR A 178 10.43 -17.12 6.65
N CYS A 179 9.21 -16.64 6.90
CA CYS A 179 8.54 -16.74 8.19
C CYS A 179 7.29 -17.63 8.15
N ASP A 180 6.47 -17.51 7.10
CA ASP A 180 5.15 -18.16 7.11
C ASP A 180 5.18 -19.55 6.49
N ARG A 181 6.05 -19.77 5.50
CA ARG A 181 6.15 -21.06 4.84
C ARG A 181 6.83 -22.09 5.72
N VAL A 182 6.31 -23.30 5.67
CA VAL A 182 6.78 -24.46 6.41
C VAL A 182 6.97 -25.62 5.43
N LEU A 183 8.14 -26.25 5.43
CA LEU A 183 8.39 -27.46 4.64
C LEU A 183 7.67 -28.68 5.25
N PRO A 184 7.54 -29.81 4.54
CA PRO A 184 6.83 -31.00 5.04
C PRO A 184 7.30 -31.51 6.42
N GLU A 185 8.53 -31.21 6.79
CA GLU A 185 9.15 -31.47 8.09
C GLU A 185 8.68 -30.54 9.23
N GLY A 186 7.79 -29.59 8.96
CA GLY A 186 7.14 -28.77 9.96
C GLY A 186 7.93 -27.54 10.43
N LYS A 187 9.07 -27.21 9.80
CA LYS A 187 9.88 -26.03 10.14
C LYS A 187 9.89 -24.97 9.04
N SER A 188 9.93 -23.71 9.47
CA SER A 188 10.22 -22.56 8.61
C SER A 188 11.73 -22.33 8.50
N ILE A 189 12.19 -21.63 7.45
CA ILE A 189 13.62 -21.36 7.28
C ILE A 189 14.17 -20.46 8.39
N ILE A 190 13.38 -19.52 8.91
CA ILE A 190 13.80 -18.70 10.05
C ILE A 190 14.00 -19.55 11.32
N THR A 191 13.17 -20.56 11.55
CA THR A 191 13.36 -21.52 12.65
C THR A 191 14.68 -22.29 12.47
N LEU A 192 14.95 -22.80 11.27
CA LEU A 192 16.20 -23.50 10.96
C LEU A 192 17.43 -22.59 11.12
N TYR A 193 17.32 -21.34 10.69
CA TYR A 193 18.38 -20.35 10.84
C TYR A 193 18.72 -20.08 12.31
N LEU A 194 17.69 -19.85 13.14
CA LEU A 194 17.84 -19.64 14.58
C LEU A 194 18.45 -20.85 15.30
N GLU A 195 18.13 -22.07 14.88
CA GLU A 195 18.70 -23.30 15.43
C GLU A 195 20.19 -23.46 15.11
N ARG A 196 20.61 -23.06 13.90
CA ARG A 196 21.98 -23.20 13.39
C ARG A 196 22.91 -22.07 13.83
N ASN A 197 22.39 -20.85 14.05
CA ASN A 197 23.17 -19.68 14.43
C ASN A 197 22.93 -19.32 15.91
N ARG A 198 23.49 -20.13 16.81
CA ARG A 198 23.26 -19.97 18.27
C ARG A 198 24.04 -18.81 18.89
N ASP A 199 25.05 -18.34 18.18
CA ASP A 199 26.01 -17.30 18.54
C ASP A 199 25.58 -15.88 18.13
N LEU A 200 24.38 -15.73 17.56
CA LEU A 200 23.77 -14.42 17.29
C LEU A 200 23.78 -13.53 18.54
N GLY A 201 24.06 -12.25 18.35
CA GLY A 201 23.95 -11.26 19.41
C GLY A 201 22.52 -11.16 19.93
N GLY A 202 22.36 -10.75 21.19
CA GLY A 202 21.04 -10.71 21.85
C GLY A 202 20.01 -9.88 21.09
N GLU A 203 20.42 -8.78 20.47
CA GLU A 203 19.56 -7.91 19.67
C GLU A 203 19.10 -8.58 18.35
N GLU A 204 20.03 -9.20 17.62
CA GLU A 204 19.78 -9.89 16.35
C GLU A 204 18.83 -11.07 16.55
N ARG A 205 19.13 -11.88 17.58
CA ARG A 205 18.31 -13.02 17.97
C ARG A 205 16.90 -12.60 18.39
N THR A 206 16.79 -11.58 19.24
CA THR A 206 15.48 -11.05 19.69
C THR A 206 14.64 -10.60 18.50
N PHE A 207 15.25 -9.88 17.56
CA PHE A 207 14.54 -9.44 16.36
C PHE A 207 14.04 -10.62 15.51
N LEU A 208 14.90 -11.60 15.23
CA LEU A 208 14.54 -12.76 14.42
C LEU A 208 13.51 -13.68 15.11
N GLU A 209 13.57 -13.84 16.43
CA GLU A 209 12.56 -14.58 17.20
C GLU A 209 11.19 -13.86 17.17
N CYS A 210 11.18 -12.53 17.32
CA CYS A 210 9.96 -11.75 17.10
C CYS A 210 9.44 -11.91 15.68
N LEU A 211 10.32 -11.85 14.67
CA LEU A 211 9.95 -11.97 13.27
C LEU A 211 9.37 -13.36 12.95
N ALA A 212 9.94 -14.42 13.50
CA ALA A 212 9.43 -15.78 13.38
C ALA A 212 8.03 -15.93 14.02
N ALA A 213 7.73 -15.15 15.05
CA ALA A 213 6.41 -15.10 15.70
C ALA A 213 5.45 -14.10 15.02
N SER A 214 5.88 -13.38 13.98
CA SER A 214 5.03 -12.41 13.28
C SER A 214 3.86 -13.09 12.58
N ARG A 215 2.77 -12.34 12.40
CA ARG A 215 1.53 -12.84 11.83
C ARG A 215 1.05 -11.93 10.72
N PHE A 216 0.91 -12.46 9.52
CA PHE A 216 0.06 -11.87 8.50
C PHE A 216 -1.41 -12.23 8.79
N GLY A 217 -2.31 -11.27 8.61
CA GLY A 217 -3.72 -11.48 8.92
C GLY A 217 -4.66 -10.41 8.38
N ILE A 218 -5.95 -10.73 8.53
CA ILE A 218 -7.04 -9.76 8.47
C ILE A 218 -7.53 -9.57 9.91
N PHE A 219 -7.57 -8.33 10.34
CA PHE A 219 -7.80 -7.91 11.69
C PHE A 219 -9.06 -7.05 11.74
N GLN A 220 -10.01 -7.40 12.58
CA GLN A 220 -11.15 -6.54 12.87
C GLN A 220 -10.85 -5.73 14.13
N VAL A 221 -11.05 -4.41 14.08
CA VAL A 221 -10.93 -3.54 15.26
C VAL A 221 -12.10 -3.83 16.20
N THR A 222 -11.84 -4.50 17.32
CA THR A 222 -12.84 -4.74 18.37
C THR A 222 -12.93 -3.57 19.35
N PHE A 223 -11.80 -2.91 19.58
CA PHE A 223 -11.72 -1.80 20.53
C PHE A 223 -10.55 -0.87 20.20
N ALA A 224 -10.78 0.45 20.26
CA ALA A 224 -9.74 1.46 20.09
C ALA A 224 -9.64 2.32 21.36
N GLU A 225 -8.50 2.25 22.04
CA GLU A 225 -8.19 3.08 23.21
C GLU A 225 -7.70 4.46 22.80
N LYS A 226 -7.84 5.44 23.72
CA LYS A 226 -7.47 6.85 23.48
C LYS A 226 -5.99 7.06 23.15
N ASP A 227 -5.12 6.15 23.59
CA ASP A 227 -3.66 6.30 23.45
C ASP A 227 -3.09 5.60 22.20
N GLY A 228 -3.95 5.22 21.24
CA GLY A 228 -3.52 4.54 20.01
C GLY A 228 -3.18 3.06 20.22
N GLN A 229 -3.65 2.47 21.32
CA GLN A 229 -3.70 1.03 21.53
C GLN A 229 -5.01 0.50 20.96
N VAL A 230 -4.93 -0.58 20.19
CA VAL A 230 -6.06 -1.16 19.49
C VAL A 230 -6.09 -2.65 19.76
N ARG A 231 -7.28 -3.18 20.02
CA ARG A 231 -7.52 -4.62 20.06
C ARG A 231 -8.03 -5.05 18.69
N PHE A 232 -7.35 -6.05 18.14
CA PHE A 232 -7.76 -6.70 16.91
C PHE A 232 -8.27 -8.10 17.21
N ASN A 233 -9.41 -8.46 16.64
CA ASN A 233 -9.73 -9.86 16.44
C ASN A 233 -9.01 -10.32 15.17
N ASP A 234 -8.05 -11.23 15.30
CA ASP A 234 -7.39 -11.89 14.16
C ASP A 234 -8.38 -12.87 13.54
N LEU A 235 -8.97 -12.51 12.40
CA LEU A 235 -10.02 -13.31 11.77
C LEU A 235 -9.53 -14.67 11.28
N PHE A 236 -8.21 -14.82 11.12
CA PHE A 236 -7.63 -16.09 10.70
C PHE A 236 -7.44 -17.07 11.86
N ARG A 237 -7.31 -16.57 13.09
CA ARG A 237 -6.97 -17.38 14.27
C ARG A 237 -8.06 -17.36 15.34
N GLY A 238 -8.99 -16.40 15.28
CA GLY A 238 -10.07 -16.22 16.23
C GLY A 238 -9.60 -15.76 17.61
N ASP A 239 -8.37 -15.25 17.73
CA ASP A 239 -7.83 -14.69 18.97
C ASP A 239 -7.79 -13.16 18.94
N GLU A 240 -7.96 -12.55 20.11
CA GLU A 240 -7.83 -11.11 20.28
C GLU A 240 -6.37 -10.75 20.56
N VAL A 241 -5.84 -9.79 19.81
CA VAL A 241 -4.44 -9.37 19.87
C VAL A 241 -4.35 -7.88 20.15
N PRO A 242 -3.69 -7.45 21.25
CA PRO A 242 -3.47 -6.03 21.54
C PRO A 242 -2.31 -5.49 20.70
N VAL A 243 -2.54 -4.42 19.95
CA VAL A 243 -1.55 -3.80 19.06
C VAL A 243 -1.38 -2.32 19.38
N ALA A 244 -0.14 -1.89 19.56
CA ALA A 244 0.21 -0.48 19.69
C ALA A 244 0.42 0.13 18.29
N LEU A 245 -0.56 0.92 17.81
CA LEU A 245 -0.49 1.55 16.49
C LEU A 245 0.25 2.89 16.48
N GLY A 246 0.77 3.36 17.61
CA GLY A 246 1.66 4.52 17.67
C GLY A 246 1.06 5.81 17.10
N GLY A 247 -0.21 6.09 17.42
CA GLY A 247 -0.93 7.31 17.04
C GLY A 247 -1.77 7.20 15.76
N ILE A 248 -1.86 6.03 15.13
CA ILE A 248 -2.82 5.78 14.05
C ILE A 248 -4.21 5.56 14.65
N ILE A 249 -5.21 6.30 14.15
CA ILE A 249 -6.61 6.15 14.57
C ILE A 249 -7.24 5.04 13.73
N ALA A 250 -7.56 3.92 14.39
CA ALA A 250 -8.34 2.82 13.84
C ALA A 250 -9.83 3.04 14.16
N PRO A 251 -10.71 3.21 13.17
CA PRO A 251 -12.15 3.26 13.45
C PRO A 251 -12.62 1.93 14.07
N PRO A 252 -13.51 1.97 15.08
CA PRO A 252 -14.17 0.77 15.59
C PRO A 252 -14.85 -0.02 14.47
N ASP A 253 -14.86 -1.34 14.59
CA ASP A 253 -15.45 -2.29 13.63
C ASP A 253 -14.85 -2.27 12.21
N SER A 254 -13.82 -1.45 11.97
CA SER A 254 -13.10 -1.45 10.71
C SER A 254 -12.18 -2.66 10.60
N PHE A 255 -11.86 -3.02 9.36
CA PHE A 255 -10.96 -4.12 9.06
C PHE A 255 -9.61 -3.57 8.63
N MET A 256 -8.55 -4.26 9.02
CA MET A 256 -7.19 -4.01 8.58
C MET A 256 -6.61 -5.30 8.05
N MET A 257 -5.85 -5.22 6.97
CA MET A 257 -5.03 -6.34 6.50
C MET A 257 -3.58 -5.95 6.67
N GLY A 258 -2.68 -6.89 6.98
CA GLY A 258 -1.25 -6.62 7.06
C GLY A 258 -0.50 -7.58 7.97
N ARG A 259 0.73 -7.21 8.34
CA ARG A 259 1.53 -7.97 9.29
C ARG A 259 1.70 -7.25 10.62
N ILE A 260 1.56 -8.01 11.70
CA ILE A 260 1.88 -7.60 13.07
C ILE A 260 2.99 -8.48 13.64
N MET A 261 3.74 -7.97 14.61
CA MET A 261 4.83 -8.68 15.27
C MET A 261 4.85 -8.37 16.77
N PRO A 262 5.21 -9.33 17.64
CA PRO A 262 5.36 -9.04 19.07
C PRO A 262 6.50 -8.05 19.33
N HIS A 263 6.37 -7.22 20.38
CA HIS A 263 7.48 -6.37 20.84
C HIS A 263 8.62 -7.17 21.48
N SER A 264 8.35 -8.35 22.02
CA SER A 264 9.34 -9.21 22.66
C SER A 264 8.99 -10.69 22.49
N PRO A 265 9.98 -11.59 22.35
CA PRO A 265 9.72 -13.02 22.19
C PRO A 265 9.04 -13.60 23.44
N GLY A 266 8.02 -14.45 23.24
CA GLY A 266 7.45 -15.30 24.29
C GLY A 266 6.79 -14.58 25.48
N LYS A 267 6.47 -13.30 25.39
CA LYS A 267 5.75 -12.56 26.44
C LYS A 267 4.34 -12.18 25.98
N ASP A 268 3.36 -12.37 26.87
CA ASP A 268 2.05 -11.73 26.77
C ASP A 268 2.26 -10.22 26.82
N GLY A 269 2.01 -9.54 25.70
CA GLY A 269 2.31 -8.12 25.57
C GLY A 269 1.78 -7.54 24.27
N PHE A 270 2.01 -6.23 24.09
CA PHE A 270 1.57 -5.52 22.90
C PHE A 270 2.34 -5.97 21.67
N TRP A 271 1.61 -6.15 20.59
CA TRP A 271 2.13 -6.30 19.24
C TRP A 271 2.35 -4.93 18.62
N ARG A 272 3.11 -4.88 17.53
CA ARG A 272 3.30 -3.69 16.71
C ARG A 272 2.99 -4.00 15.26
N PRO A 273 2.51 -3.00 14.51
CA PRO A 273 2.36 -3.15 13.07
C PRO A 273 3.74 -3.15 12.41
N VAL A 274 3.88 -3.91 11.32
CA VAL A 274 5.17 -4.22 10.69
C VAL A 274 5.24 -3.59 9.30
N ILE A 275 4.55 -4.19 8.35
CA ILE A 275 4.39 -3.72 6.98
C ILE A 275 2.97 -4.04 6.52
N PHE A 276 2.51 -3.31 5.50
CA PHE A 276 1.19 -3.47 4.90
C PHE A 276 0.02 -3.43 5.84
N LEU A 277 0.10 -2.77 7.00
CA LEU A 277 -1.10 -2.59 7.78
C LEU A 277 -1.95 -1.52 7.11
N THR A 278 -2.95 -1.97 6.36
CA THR A 278 -3.81 -1.13 5.55
C THR A 278 -5.25 -1.28 6.04
N ALA A 279 -5.92 -0.16 6.30
CA ALA A 279 -7.35 -0.15 6.57
C ALA A 279 -8.14 -0.49 5.29
N LEU A 280 -9.12 -1.37 5.43
CA LEU A 280 -10.06 -1.75 4.37
C LEU A 280 -11.32 -0.88 4.49
N GLU A 281 -11.75 -0.25 3.41
CA GLU A 281 -13.00 0.53 3.39
C GLU A 281 -14.23 -0.39 3.27
N GLU A 282 -15.42 0.02 3.73
CA GLU A 282 -16.64 -0.82 3.69
C GLU A 282 -16.95 -1.47 2.32
N PRO A 283 -16.87 -0.75 1.18
CA PRO A 283 -17.07 -1.38 -0.13
C PRO A 283 -16.02 -2.45 -0.44
N MET A 284 -14.80 -2.26 0.08
CA MET A 284 -13.71 -3.22 -0.06
C MET A 284 -13.95 -4.45 0.80
N VAL A 285 -14.51 -4.30 2.01
CA VAL A 285 -14.88 -5.42 2.89
C VAL A 285 -15.98 -6.28 2.26
N ALA A 286 -17.01 -5.67 1.66
CA ALA A 286 -18.08 -6.42 0.98
C ALA A 286 -17.58 -7.16 -0.27
N ALA A 287 -16.71 -6.54 -1.06
CA ALA A 287 -16.05 -7.17 -2.20
C ALA A 287 -15.15 -8.33 -1.74
N LEU A 288 -14.41 -8.12 -0.66
CA LEU A 288 -13.52 -9.08 -0.04
C LEU A 288 -14.29 -10.29 0.50
N GLU A 289 -15.43 -10.09 1.16
CA GLU A 289 -16.28 -11.20 1.62
C GLU A 289 -16.81 -12.03 0.45
N THR A 290 -17.26 -11.37 -0.63
CA THR A 290 -17.82 -12.03 -1.81
C THR A 290 -16.76 -12.83 -2.56
N GLU A 291 -15.59 -12.23 -2.79
CA GLU A 291 -14.52 -12.83 -3.57
C GLU A 291 -13.67 -13.81 -2.74
N ALA A 292 -13.50 -13.60 -1.42
CA ALA A 292 -12.92 -14.61 -0.54
C ALA A 292 -13.76 -15.89 -0.55
N LYS A 293 -15.10 -15.78 -0.46
CA LYS A 293 -16.01 -16.94 -0.58
C LYS A 293 -15.86 -17.64 -1.93
N LYS A 294 -15.75 -16.89 -3.02
CA LYS A 294 -15.61 -17.42 -4.39
C LYS A 294 -14.26 -18.07 -4.63
N TRP A 295 -13.18 -17.43 -4.22
CA TRP A 295 -11.81 -17.96 -4.31
C TRP A 295 -11.65 -19.20 -3.43
N PHE A 296 -12.15 -19.15 -2.18
CA PHE A 296 -12.16 -20.29 -1.26
C PHE A 296 -12.96 -21.47 -1.83
N TRP A 297 -14.12 -21.21 -2.45
CA TRP A 297 -14.93 -22.22 -3.11
C TRP A 297 -14.19 -22.85 -4.31
N GLN A 298 -13.64 -22.04 -5.21
CA GLN A 298 -12.89 -22.53 -6.37
C GLN A 298 -11.68 -23.36 -5.97
N TYR A 299 -10.95 -22.90 -4.95
CA TYR A 299 -9.78 -23.62 -4.44
C TYR A 299 -10.17 -24.93 -3.76
N SER A 300 -11.20 -24.93 -2.88
CA SER A 300 -11.68 -26.14 -2.19
C SER A 300 -12.19 -27.20 -3.18
N VAL A 301 -12.84 -26.77 -4.26
CA VAL A 301 -13.26 -27.65 -5.37
C VAL A 301 -12.06 -28.23 -6.11
N ALA A 302 -11.04 -27.42 -6.41
CA ALA A 302 -9.83 -27.86 -7.10
C ALA A 302 -8.97 -28.82 -6.26
N HIS A 303 -9.00 -28.70 -4.93
CA HIS A 303 -8.14 -29.46 -4.01
C HIS A 303 -8.91 -30.52 -3.18
N LYS A 304 -10.15 -30.85 -3.59
CA LYS A 304 -10.98 -31.95 -3.04
C LYS A 304 -11.18 -31.93 -1.52
N GLY A 305 -11.35 -30.75 -0.91
CA GLY A 305 -11.60 -30.65 0.54
C GLY A 305 -11.72 -29.21 1.05
N TRP A 306 -12.30 -29.05 2.24
CA TRP A 306 -12.39 -27.76 2.94
C TRP A 306 -11.01 -27.38 3.49
N ALA A 307 -10.46 -26.27 3.01
CA ALA A 307 -9.14 -25.79 3.42
C ALA A 307 -9.27 -24.72 4.51
N THR A 308 -9.51 -25.11 5.76
CA THR A 308 -9.72 -24.17 6.88
C THR A 308 -8.56 -24.11 7.90
N GLU A 309 -7.45 -24.79 7.63
CA GLU A 309 -6.33 -24.87 8.57
C GLU A 309 -5.35 -23.69 8.44
N GLU A 310 -4.60 -23.40 9.52
CA GLU A 310 -3.64 -22.28 9.57
C GLU A 310 -2.59 -22.35 8.45
N SER A 311 -2.20 -23.57 8.04
CA SER A 311 -1.30 -23.83 6.92
C SER A 311 -1.82 -23.26 5.59
N PHE A 312 -3.12 -23.42 5.32
CA PHE A 312 -3.80 -22.89 4.14
C PHE A 312 -3.83 -21.35 4.16
N ILE A 313 -4.13 -20.78 5.32
CA ILE A 313 -4.19 -19.33 5.50
C ILE A 313 -2.80 -18.69 5.30
N ARG A 314 -1.76 -19.29 5.88
CA ARG A 314 -0.37 -18.84 5.70
C ARG A 314 0.01 -18.85 4.22
N GLU A 315 -0.24 -19.96 3.53
CA GLU A 315 0.14 -20.14 2.11
C GLU A 315 -0.59 -19.18 1.14
N ASN A 316 -1.78 -18.70 1.52
CA ASN A 316 -2.64 -17.93 0.62
C ASN A 316 -2.84 -16.47 1.03
N GLY A 317 -2.41 -16.05 2.23
CA GLY A 317 -2.50 -14.67 2.69
C GLY A 317 -1.82 -13.68 1.75
N TYR A 318 -0.65 -14.03 1.20
CA TYR A 318 0.06 -13.22 0.21
C TYR A 318 -0.69 -13.15 -1.13
N ARG A 319 -1.20 -14.29 -1.64
CA ARG A 319 -2.02 -14.33 -2.89
C ARG A 319 -3.23 -13.42 -2.77
N PHE A 320 -3.86 -13.45 -1.60
CA PHE A 320 -5.00 -12.63 -1.28
C PHE A 320 -4.65 -11.14 -1.19
N LEU A 321 -3.55 -10.77 -0.54
CA LEU A 321 -3.03 -9.41 -0.51
C LEU A 321 -2.78 -8.87 -1.93
N ARG A 322 -2.12 -9.68 -2.78
CA ARG A 322 -1.85 -9.34 -4.18
C ARG A 322 -3.13 -9.10 -4.96
N TRP A 323 -4.04 -10.09 -4.94
CA TRP A 323 -5.34 -9.99 -5.60
C TRP A 323 -6.11 -8.74 -5.14
N TYR A 324 -6.10 -8.46 -3.83
CA TYR A 324 -6.75 -7.29 -3.25
C TYR A 324 -6.20 -5.98 -3.85
N LEU A 325 -4.87 -5.83 -3.91
CA LEU A 325 -4.23 -4.63 -4.45
C LEU A 325 -4.49 -4.44 -5.95
N GLU A 326 -4.48 -5.52 -6.72
CA GLU A 326 -4.81 -5.51 -8.16
C GLU A 326 -6.26 -5.09 -8.42
N ASN A 327 -7.21 -5.54 -7.60
CA ASN A 327 -8.62 -5.22 -7.78
C ASN A 327 -9.00 -3.81 -7.30
N ILE A 328 -8.27 -3.26 -6.32
CA ILE A 328 -8.37 -1.82 -5.99
C ILE A 328 -7.91 -0.97 -7.19
N THR A 329 -6.85 -1.37 -7.88
CA THR A 329 -6.33 -0.63 -9.05
C THR A 329 -7.20 -0.82 -10.29
N ALA A 330 -7.81 -1.99 -10.49
CA ALA A 330 -8.73 -2.24 -11.60
C ALA A 330 -10.12 -1.59 -11.41
N GLY A 331 -10.60 -1.47 -10.17
CA GLY A 331 -11.89 -0.82 -9.84
C GLY A 331 -11.95 0.67 -10.15
N THR A 332 -10.79 1.33 -10.33
CA THR A 332 -10.67 2.73 -10.76
C THR A 332 -10.79 2.96 -12.27
N ALA A 333 -10.97 1.89 -13.07
CA ALA A 333 -10.99 1.95 -14.54
C ALA A 333 -12.36 1.61 -15.16
N ARG A 334 -13.47 1.70 -14.41
CA ARG A 334 -14.83 1.57 -14.97
C ARG A 334 -15.64 2.85 -14.83
#